data_AF-A0A968YAT2-F1
#
_entry.id   AF-A0A968YAT2-F1
#
_cell.length_a   1.000
_cell.length_b   1.000
_cell.length_c   1.000
_cell.angle_alpha   90.00
_cell.angle_beta   90.00
_cell.angle_gamma   90.00
#
_symmetry.space_group_name_H-M   'P 1'
#
loop_
_entity.id
_entity.type
_entity.pdbx_description
1 polymer ?
#
loop_
_entity_poly.entity_id
_entity_poly.type
_entity_poly.pdbx_seq_one_letter_code
_entity_poly.pdbx_strand_id
1 'polypeptide(L)'
;MLETCPRCSHRLGSPLKSGRQVCANCGWSSATLASHRTAAQDASSPPAVGNLLQVCGRILKRIFQYVGSLLGLLWGKFQQSQRNPKMKPGNMVKGLAEKLSSLEQAIPTEVGDAKRPWMTLEEAFVDLGGDMRYPNSVVHSLDGRARVPFARFREFYSEAEFKAFGLEMSLERRRAKKPWLRVMAEN
;
A
#
# COMPACT_ATOMS: atom_id res chain seq x y z
N MET A 1 5.12 -36.46 -19.91
CA MET A 1 4.89 -35.01 -19.95
C MET A 1 3.51 -34.76 -19.37
N LEU A 2 3.30 -33.74 -18.54
CA LEU A 2 1.97 -33.49 -17.98
C LEU A 2 1.14 -32.73 -19.02
N GLU A 3 -0.05 -33.23 -19.34
CA GLU A 3 -0.97 -32.54 -20.25
C GLU A 3 -1.86 -31.51 -19.55
N THR A 4 -2.10 -31.70 -18.24
CA THR A 4 -2.96 -30.84 -17.42
C THR A 4 -2.25 -30.42 -16.14
N CYS A 5 -2.58 -29.21 -15.67
CA CYS A 5 -2.02 -28.66 -14.45
C CYS A 5 -2.59 -29.39 -13.22
N PRO A 6 -1.75 -29.90 -12.30
CA PRO A 6 -2.24 -30.60 -11.11
C PRO A 6 -2.96 -29.68 -10.11
N ARG A 7 -2.83 -28.35 -10.23
CA ARG A 7 -3.48 -27.40 -9.32
C ARG A 7 -4.83 -26.90 -9.78
N CYS A 8 -5.03 -26.75 -11.09
CA CYS A 8 -6.25 -26.13 -11.62
C CYS A 8 -6.86 -26.90 -12.79
N SER A 9 -6.37 -28.11 -13.09
CA SER A 9 -6.81 -28.97 -14.20
C SER A 9 -6.77 -28.33 -15.60
N HIS A 10 -6.21 -27.12 -15.72
CA HIS A 10 -6.09 -26.41 -16.97
C HIS A 10 -5.02 -27.04 -17.86
N ARG A 11 -5.27 -27.12 -19.17
CA ARG A 11 -4.34 -27.73 -20.13
C ARG A 11 -3.01 -26.98 -20.13
N LEU A 12 -1.90 -27.71 -20.02
CA LEU A 12 -0.56 -27.15 -20.06
C LEU A 12 -0.14 -26.90 -21.51
N GLY A 13 0.60 -25.81 -21.74
CA GLY A 13 1.18 -25.50 -23.04
C GLY A 13 2.43 -26.35 -23.33
N SER A 14 3.03 -26.08 -24.50
CA SER A 14 4.31 -26.70 -24.86
C SER A 14 5.41 -26.36 -23.84
N PRO A 15 6.33 -27.30 -23.56
CA PRO A 15 7.45 -27.05 -22.66
C PRO A 15 8.34 -25.92 -23.17
N LEU A 16 8.86 -25.11 -22.24
CA LEU A 16 9.86 -24.09 -22.53
C LEU A 16 11.18 -24.75 -22.98
N LYS A 17 12.09 -23.97 -23.58
CA LYS A 17 13.43 -24.42 -23.97
C LYS A 17 14.24 -25.05 -22.82
N SER A 18 13.86 -24.77 -21.57
CA SER A 18 14.45 -25.35 -20.36
C SER A 18 13.87 -26.73 -19.97
N GLY A 19 12.92 -27.28 -20.72
CA GLY A 19 12.21 -28.51 -20.40
C GLY A 19 11.13 -28.38 -19.32
N ARG A 20 10.91 -27.16 -18.81
CA ARG A 20 9.87 -26.85 -17.81
C ARG A 20 8.54 -26.54 -18.48
N GLN A 21 7.46 -27.05 -17.93
CA GLN A 21 6.10 -26.64 -18.29
C GLN A 21 5.55 -25.72 -17.22
N VAL A 22 4.94 -24.61 -17.63
CA VAL A 22 4.32 -23.62 -16.75
C VAL A 22 2.84 -23.51 -17.10
N CYS A 23 1.97 -23.49 -16.09
CA CYS A 23 0.55 -23.26 -16.26
C CYS A 23 0.28 -21.77 -16.43
N ALA A 24 -0.31 -21.38 -17.56
CA ALA A 24 -0.71 -20.00 -17.82
C ALA A 24 -1.83 -19.50 -16.87
N ASN A 25 -2.65 -20.41 -16.33
CA ASN A 25 -3.81 -20.04 -15.50
C ASN A 25 -3.45 -19.82 -14.02
N CYS A 26 -2.53 -20.61 -13.44
CA CYS A 26 -2.21 -20.53 -12.01
C CYS A 26 -0.73 -20.34 -11.68
N GLY A 27 0.15 -20.24 -12.69
CA GLY A 27 1.59 -20.04 -12.50
C GLY A 27 2.35 -21.26 -11.98
N TRP A 28 1.70 -22.42 -11.85
CA TRP A 28 2.37 -23.66 -11.44
C TRP A 28 3.42 -24.09 -12.47
N SER A 29 4.59 -24.58 -12.04
CA SER A 29 5.65 -25.05 -12.95
C SER A 29 6.22 -26.40 -12.55
N SER A 30 6.57 -27.23 -13.54
CA SER A 30 7.28 -28.49 -13.31
C SER A 30 8.77 -28.20 -13.05
N ALA A 31 9.28 -28.63 -11.89
CA ALA A 31 10.70 -28.54 -11.57
C ALA A 31 11.48 -29.58 -12.41
N THR A 32 12.55 -29.13 -13.08
CA THR A 32 13.52 -30.03 -13.71
C THR A 32 14.30 -30.74 -12.62
N LEU A 33 14.03 -32.03 -12.41
CA LEU A 33 14.96 -32.98 -11.77
C LEU A 33 16.20 -33.11 -12.66
N ALA A 34 17.13 -32.17 -12.54
CA ALA A 34 18.49 -32.39 -12.98
C ALA A 34 19.15 -33.26 -11.90
N SER A 35 19.28 -34.56 -12.20
CA SER A 35 20.15 -35.48 -11.49
C SER A 35 21.53 -34.88 -11.27
N HIS A 36 21.82 -34.41 -10.06
CA HIS A 36 23.19 -34.36 -9.58
C HIS A 36 23.59 -35.78 -9.18
N ARG A 37 24.01 -36.55 -10.17
CA ARG A 37 24.88 -37.72 -9.97
C ARG A 37 26.30 -37.16 -9.91
N THR A 38 26.86 -37.08 -8.71
CA THR A 38 28.31 -36.92 -8.52
C THR A 38 28.76 -37.87 -7.43
N ALA A 39 29.87 -38.53 -7.72
CA ALA A 39 30.39 -39.72 -7.10
C ALA A 39 30.64 -39.60 -5.59
N ALA A 40 30.62 -40.77 -4.95
CA ALA A 40 31.32 -41.02 -3.71
C ALA A 40 32.75 -40.49 -3.78
N GLN A 41 33.10 -39.62 -2.84
CA GLN A 41 34.47 -39.42 -2.39
C GLN A 41 34.45 -39.07 -0.91
N ASP A 42 35.38 -39.72 -0.22
CA ASP A 42 35.46 -39.95 1.20
C ASP A 42 35.58 -38.71 2.09
N ALA A 43 35.17 -38.96 3.34
CA ALA A 43 35.80 -38.53 4.59
C ALA A 43 35.99 -37.02 4.90
N SER A 44 35.53 -36.72 6.12
CA SER A 44 35.92 -35.65 7.04
C SER A 44 35.04 -34.39 7.05
N SER A 45 34.23 -34.33 8.11
CA SER A 45 33.66 -33.13 8.72
C SER A 45 34.77 -32.14 9.10
N PRO A 46 34.52 -30.81 8.96
CA PRO A 46 34.29 -29.98 10.15
C PRO A 46 33.15 -28.95 9.93
N PRO A 47 32.71 -28.20 10.97
CA PRO A 47 31.32 -27.77 11.13
C PRO A 47 30.88 -26.66 10.17
N ALA A 48 29.68 -26.85 9.63
CA ALA A 48 29.03 -26.09 8.55
C ALA A 48 28.68 -24.62 8.81
N VAL A 49 29.19 -23.99 9.88
CA VAL A 49 28.81 -22.62 10.27
C VAL A 49 29.79 -21.57 9.74
N GLY A 50 31.07 -21.94 9.53
CA GLY A 50 32.10 -21.00 9.03
C GLY A 50 31.97 -20.63 7.55
N ASN A 51 31.50 -21.56 6.71
CA ASN A 51 31.41 -21.36 5.26
C ASN A 51 30.29 -20.38 4.85
N LEU A 52 29.18 -20.32 5.59
CA LEU A 52 28.07 -19.42 5.26
C LEU A 52 28.44 -17.95 5.49
N LEU A 53 29.13 -17.66 6.60
CA LEU A 53 29.61 -16.30 6.92
C LEU A 53 30.65 -15.82 5.90
N GLN A 54 31.52 -16.73 5.44
CA GLN A 54 32.57 -16.41 4.47
C GLN A 54 31.99 -16.15 3.06
N VAL A 55 30.93 -16.87 2.68
CA VAL A 55 30.18 -16.63 1.45
C VAL A 55 29.39 -15.33 1.52
N CYS A 56 28.69 -15.07 2.64
CA CYS A 56 27.98 -13.79 2.86
C CYS A 56 28.93 -12.59 2.85
N GLY A 57 30.12 -12.71 3.46
CA GLY A 57 31.13 -11.65 3.44
C GLY A 57 31.66 -11.35 2.03
N ARG A 58 31.87 -12.37 1.19
CA ARG A 58 32.29 -12.18 -0.21
C ARG A 58 31.21 -11.51 -1.06
N ILE A 59 29.94 -11.85 -0.82
CA ILE A 59 28.80 -11.26 -1.53
C ILE A 59 28.63 -9.79 -1.11
N LEU A 60 28.66 -9.50 0.19
CA LEU A 60 28.55 -8.12 0.70
C LEU A 60 29.70 -7.23 0.21
N LYS A 61 30.93 -7.73 0.16
CA LYS A 61 32.06 -6.97 -0.38
C LYS A 61 31.87 -6.59 -1.85
N ARG A 62 31.31 -7.49 -2.67
CA ARG A 62 30.98 -7.20 -4.07
C ARG A 62 29.84 -6.18 -4.17
N ILE A 63 28.81 -6.29 -3.34
CA ILE A 63 27.70 -5.32 -3.31
C ILE A 63 28.22 -3.94 -2.93
N PHE A 64 29.06 -3.80 -1.89
CA PHE A 64 29.63 -2.51 -1.49
C PHE A 64 30.54 -1.90 -2.56
N GLN A 65 31.31 -2.71 -3.29
CA GLN A 65 32.12 -2.21 -4.42
C GLN A 65 31.25 -1.68 -5.57
N TYR A 66 30.12 -2.35 -5.85
CA TYR A 66 29.16 -1.88 -6.87
C TYR A 66 28.35 -0.66 -6.42
N VAL A 67 27.92 -0.61 -5.15
CA VAL A 67 27.21 0.55 -4.60
C VAL A 67 28.15 1.75 -4.53
N GLY A 68 29.41 1.57 -4.13
CA GLY A 68 30.41 2.63 -4.09
C GLY A 68 30.71 3.24 -5.48
N SER A 69 30.82 2.42 -6.52
CA SER A 69 31.02 2.92 -7.89
C SER A 69 29.77 3.60 -8.45
N LEU A 70 28.58 3.12 -8.09
CA LEU A 70 27.30 3.74 -8.45
C LEU A 70 27.10 5.09 -7.74
N LEU A 71 27.45 5.18 -6.45
CA LEU A 71 27.41 6.41 -5.67
C LEU A 71 28.41 7.44 -6.21
N GLY A 72 29.62 7.00 -6.60
CA GLY A 72 30.62 7.89 -7.20
C GLY A 72 30.16 8.53 -8.51
N LEU A 73 29.47 7.77 -9.37
CA LEU A 73 28.86 8.27 -10.60
C LEU A 73 27.71 9.26 -10.35
N LEU A 74 26.91 9.03 -9.31
CA LEU A 74 25.84 9.94 -8.89
C LEU A 74 26.40 11.22 -8.27
N TRP A 75 27.43 11.13 -7.43
CA TRP A 75 28.07 12.29 -6.81
C TRP A 75 28.83 13.15 -7.83
N GLY A 76 29.49 12.53 -8.81
CA GLY A 76 30.16 13.24 -9.91
C GLY A 76 29.18 14.07 -10.74
N LYS A 77 27.97 13.55 -11.01
CA LYS A 77 26.90 14.30 -11.70
C LYS A 77 26.33 15.43 -10.85
N PHE A 78 26.22 15.24 -9.53
CA PHE A 78 25.72 16.29 -8.63
C PHE A 78 26.73 17.43 -8.45
N GLN A 79 28.02 17.10 -8.34
CA GLN A 79 29.09 18.09 -8.17
C GLN A 79 29.33 18.91 -9.45
N GLN A 80 29.10 18.32 -10.62
CA GLN A 80 29.18 19.05 -11.89
C GLN A 80 27.97 19.99 -12.10
N SER A 81 26.80 19.67 -11.52
CA SER A 81 25.62 20.54 -11.54
C SER A 81 25.78 21.78 -10.64
N GLN A 82 26.56 21.69 -9.55
CA GLN A 82 26.86 22.84 -8.68
C GLN A 82 27.96 23.77 -9.20
N ARG A 83 28.60 23.46 -10.34
CA ARG A 83 29.68 24.28 -10.93
C ARG A 83 29.22 25.47 -11.77
N ASN A 84 27.96 25.92 -11.60
CA ASN A 84 27.47 27.20 -12.12
C ASN A 84 27.35 28.23 -10.97
N PRO A 85 28.33 29.14 -10.80
CA PRO A 85 28.37 30.07 -9.67
C PRO A 85 27.51 31.32 -9.93
N LYS A 86 26.19 31.15 -10.14
CA LYS A 86 25.30 32.31 -10.36
C LYS A 86 23.92 32.23 -9.72
N MET A 87 23.75 31.47 -8.64
CA MET A 87 22.54 31.54 -7.83
C MET A 87 22.87 31.70 -6.36
N LYS A 88 22.50 32.87 -5.81
CA LYS A 88 22.71 33.25 -4.42
C LYS A 88 21.93 32.28 -3.50
N PRO A 89 22.60 31.55 -2.60
CA PRO A 89 21.98 30.50 -1.78
C PRO A 89 20.95 31.02 -0.76
N GLY A 90 20.92 32.32 -0.47
CA GLY A 90 20.00 32.92 0.51
C GLY A 90 18.53 33.03 0.05
N ASN A 91 18.27 33.05 -1.26
CA ASN A 91 16.89 33.19 -1.76
C ASN A 91 16.13 31.86 -1.82
N MET A 92 16.83 30.73 -2.00
CA MET A 92 16.16 29.43 -2.05
C MET A 92 15.69 28.97 -0.67
N VAL A 93 16.45 29.23 0.40
CA VAL A 93 16.04 28.90 1.76
C VAL A 93 14.84 29.74 2.19
N LYS A 94 14.77 31.02 1.80
CA LYS A 94 13.60 31.87 2.04
C LYS A 94 12.37 31.41 1.26
N GLY A 95 12.52 31.06 -0.02
CA GLY A 95 11.42 30.50 -0.81
C GLY A 95 10.96 29.12 -0.32
N LEU A 96 11.87 28.31 0.23
CA LEU A 96 11.53 27.04 0.88
C LEU A 96 10.85 27.25 2.22
N ALA A 97 11.26 28.25 3.02
CA ALA A 97 10.62 28.59 4.29
C ALA A 97 9.22 29.18 4.08
N GLU A 98 9.04 30.05 3.08
CA GLU A 98 7.71 30.53 2.68
C GLU A 98 6.84 29.38 2.16
N LYS A 99 7.40 28.50 1.31
CA LYS A 99 6.67 27.31 0.85
C LYS A 99 6.36 26.35 1.99
N LEU A 100 7.25 26.18 2.96
CA LEU A 100 7.02 25.37 4.16
C LEU A 100 5.93 25.99 5.04
N SER A 101 5.91 27.30 5.25
CA SER A 101 4.86 27.98 6.01
C SER A 101 3.51 27.93 5.30
N SER A 102 3.51 28.08 3.97
CA SER A 102 2.32 27.92 3.13
C SER A 102 1.86 26.47 3.07
N LEU A 103 2.79 25.51 3.08
CA LEU A 103 2.49 24.08 3.19
C LEU A 103 2.00 23.72 4.58
N GLU A 104 2.52 24.28 5.67
CA GLU A 104 1.99 24.10 7.03
C GLU A 104 0.56 24.65 7.15
N GLN A 105 0.27 25.81 6.56
CA GLN A 105 -1.08 26.34 6.47
C GLN A 105 -1.99 25.53 5.53
N ALA A 106 -1.40 24.81 4.56
CA ALA A 106 -2.10 23.96 3.61
C ALA A 106 -2.05 22.46 3.97
N ILE A 107 -1.46 22.06 5.10
CA ILE A 107 -1.67 20.73 5.67
C ILE A 107 -3.10 20.80 6.19
N PRO A 108 -4.06 20.17 5.50
CA PRO A 108 -5.39 20.14 6.02
C PRO A 108 -5.30 19.35 7.33
N THR A 109 -5.93 19.84 8.39
CA THR A 109 -6.08 19.24 9.74
C THR A 109 -6.64 17.81 9.74
N GLU A 110 -6.84 17.22 8.57
CA GLU A 110 -7.27 15.86 8.25
C GLU A 110 -6.31 14.77 8.74
N VAL A 111 -5.03 15.10 8.98
CA VAL A 111 -4.06 14.14 9.58
C VAL A 111 -4.27 14.04 11.11
N GLY A 112 -4.96 15.00 11.72
CA GLY A 112 -5.26 15.02 13.16
C GLY A 112 -6.37 14.05 13.59
N ASP A 113 -7.26 13.66 12.67
CA ASP A 113 -8.43 12.83 12.98
C ASP A 113 -8.26 11.38 12.50
N ALA A 114 -7.05 10.80 12.62
CA ALA A 114 -6.85 9.37 12.36
C ALA A 114 -7.78 8.45 13.19
N LYS A 115 -8.31 8.99 14.30
CA LYS A 115 -9.27 8.30 15.17
C LYS A 115 -10.71 8.31 14.63
N ARG A 116 -11.05 9.21 13.68
CA ARG A 116 -12.40 9.35 13.11
C ARG A 116 -12.30 9.56 11.59
N PRO A 117 -12.07 8.48 10.83
CA PRO A 117 -11.94 8.58 9.38
C PRO A 117 -13.26 9.06 8.76
N TRP A 118 -13.14 9.88 7.72
CA TRP A 118 -14.26 10.20 6.86
C TRP A 118 -14.72 8.95 6.11
N MET A 119 -16.02 8.72 6.13
CA MET A 119 -16.69 7.54 5.60
C MET A 119 -17.72 7.92 4.54
N THR A 120 -18.09 6.94 3.72
CA THR A 120 -19.18 7.08 2.75
C THR A 120 -20.54 6.95 3.44
N LEU A 121 -21.62 7.17 2.69
CA LEU A 121 -22.98 7.08 3.20
C LEU A 121 -23.37 5.64 3.57
N GLU A 122 -22.87 4.68 2.78
CA GLU A 122 -23.00 3.25 3.02
C GLU A 122 -22.29 2.83 4.31
N GLU A 123 -21.03 3.24 4.46
CA GLU A 123 -20.21 2.95 5.63
C GLU A 123 -20.80 3.58 6.90
N ALA A 124 -21.28 4.82 6.81
CA ALA A 124 -21.95 5.48 7.94
C ALA A 124 -23.23 4.76 8.36
N PHE A 125 -24.01 4.25 7.41
CA PHE A 125 -25.20 3.47 7.74
C PHE A 125 -24.85 2.16 8.46
N VAL A 126 -23.74 1.51 8.06
CA VAL A 126 -23.24 0.30 8.72
C VAL A 126 -22.67 0.61 10.11
N ASP A 127 -21.96 1.73 10.25
CA ASP A 127 -21.39 2.19 11.52
C ASP A 127 -22.48 2.47 12.57
N LEU A 128 -23.63 2.99 12.13
CA LEU A 128 -24.84 3.18 12.95
C LEU A 128 -25.57 1.85 13.30
N GLY A 129 -25.03 0.70 12.90
CA GLY A 129 -25.60 -0.63 13.18
C GLY A 129 -26.60 -1.11 12.12
N GLY A 130 -26.70 -0.43 10.97
CA GLY A 130 -27.48 -0.90 9.84
C GLY A 130 -26.76 -2.00 9.05
N ASP A 131 -27.51 -2.83 8.32
CA ASP A 131 -26.97 -3.83 7.41
C ASP A 131 -27.50 -3.60 5.99
N MET A 132 -26.59 -3.42 5.03
CA MET A 132 -26.92 -3.26 3.61
C MET A 132 -27.45 -4.53 2.95
N ARG A 133 -27.20 -5.71 3.54
CA ARG A 133 -27.70 -6.99 3.03
C ARG A 133 -29.19 -7.14 3.25
N TYR A 134 -29.74 -6.45 4.25
CA TYR A 134 -31.14 -6.51 4.61
C TYR A 134 -31.85 -5.19 4.25
N PRO A 135 -32.75 -5.17 3.25
CA PRO A 135 -33.42 -3.94 2.82
C PRO A 135 -34.30 -3.32 3.92
N ASN A 136 -34.72 -4.13 4.90
CA ASN A 136 -35.53 -3.69 6.04
C ASN A 136 -34.68 -3.23 7.23
N SER A 137 -33.35 -3.18 7.09
CA SER A 137 -32.49 -2.65 8.14
C SER A 137 -32.81 -1.18 8.37
N VAL A 138 -32.88 -0.79 9.64
CA VAL A 138 -33.15 0.58 10.07
C VAL A 138 -32.08 1.04 11.05
N VAL A 139 -31.69 2.29 10.95
CA VAL A 139 -30.82 2.95 11.94
C VAL A 139 -31.64 3.84 12.85
N HIS A 140 -31.18 3.97 14.09
CA HIS A 140 -31.84 4.75 15.13
C HIS A 140 -31.11 6.07 15.33
N SER A 141 -31.87 7.16 15.51
CA SER A 141 -31.29 8.42 15.99
C SER A 141 -30.69 8.26 17.38
N LEU A 142 -29.80 9.16 17.78
CA LEU A 142 -29.24 9.20 19.14
C LEU A 142 -30.34 9.28 20.22
N ASP A 143 -31.41 10.02 19.95
CA ASP A 143 -32.56 10.15 20.86
C ASP A 143 -33.48 8.91 20.88
N GLY A 144 -33.22 7.91 20.03
CA GLY A 144 -34.05 6.70 19.86
C GLY A 144 -35.44 6.93 19.23
N ARG A 145 -35.81 8.18 18.90
CA ARG A 145 -37.15 8.55 18.40
C ARG A 145 -37.33 8.29 16.92
N ALA A 146 -36.29 8.51 16.10
CA ALA A 146 -36.36 8.32 14.67
C ALA A 146 -35.80 6.95 14.28
N ARG A 147 -36.46 6.30 13.32
CA ARG A 147 -36.01 5.05 12.68
C ARG A 147 -36.04 5.26 11.19
N VAL A 148 -34.90 5.04 10.54
CA VAL A 148 -34.76 5.41 9.13
C VAL A 148 -34.13 4.26 8.37
N PRO A 149 -34.76 3.74 7.29
CA PRO A 149 -34.16 2.77 6.41
C PRO A 149 -33.11 3.44 5.50
N PHE A 150 -32.21 2.65 4.93
CA PHE A 150 -31.13 3.16 4.07
C PHE A 150 -31.63 4.04 2.91
N ALA A 151 -32.75 3.66 2.29
CA ALA A 151 -33.34 4.43 1.19
C ALA A 151 -33.60 5.89 1.57
N ARG A 152 -34.12 6.11 2.78
CA ARG A 152 -34.40 7.45 3.30
C ARG A 152 -33.15 8.13 3.83
N PHE A 153 -32.22 7.36 4.41
CA PHE A 153 -30.93 7.87 4.87
C PHE A 153 -30.10 8.49 3.73
N ARG A 154 -30.18 7.92 2.52
CA ARG A 154 -29.50 8.45 1.32
C ARG A 154 -30.08 9.77 0.80
N GLU A 155 -31.33 10.05 1.11
CA GLU A 155 -32.01 11.28 0.70
C GLU A 155 -31.66 12.49 1.58
N PHE A 156 -31.00 12.26 2.72
CA PHE A 156 -30.61 13.33 3.62
C PHE A 156 -29.69 14.34 2.94
N TYR A 157 -30.08 15.61 3.09
CA TYR A 157 -29.39 16.73 2.47
C TYR A 157 -28.92 17.74 3.50
N SER A 158 -29.54 17.77 4.67
CA SER A 158 -29.22 18.72 5.71
C SER A 158 -28.22 18.15 6.71
N GLU A 159 -27.36 19.02 7.24
CA GLU A 159 -26.42 18.65 8.31
C GLU A 159 -27.17 18.29 9.61
N ALA A 160 -28.30 18.94 9.86
CA ALA A 160 -29.12 18.71 11.05
C ALA A 160 -29.68 17.27 11.10
N GLU A 161 -30.06 16.70 9.95
CA GLU A 161 -30.51 15.30 9.87
C GLU A 161 -29.40 14.35 10.29
N PHE A 162 -28.20 14.48 9.72
CA PHE A 162 -27.06 13.64 10.09
C PHE A 162 -26.63 13.81 11.55
N LYS A 163 -26.71 15.04 12.06
CA LYS A 163 -26.40 15.35 13.46
C LYS A 163 -27.31 14.62 14.45
N ALA A 164 -28.58 14.40 14.10
CA ALA A 164 -29.51 13.61 14.92
C ALA A 164 -29.11 12.13 15.07
N PHE A 165 -28.27 11.62 14.15
CA PHE A 165 -27.68 10.28 14.21
C PHE A 165 -26.24 10.29 14.73
N GLY A 166 -25.72 11.43 15.20
CA GLY A 166 -24.34 11.52 15.68
C GLY A 166 -23.30 11.59 14.58
N LEU A 167 -23.70 11.97 13.37
CA LEU A 167 -22.81 12.12 12.22
C LEU A 167 -22.61 13.58 11.86
N GLU A 168 -21.38 13.91 11.48
CA GLU A 168 -21.00 15.20 10.91
C GLU A 168 -20.88 15.09 9.38
N MET A 169 -21.42 16.08 8.67
CA MET A 169 -21.38 16.17 7.21
C MET A 169 -20.46 17.31 6.75
N SER A 170 -19.55 17.03 5.83
CA SER A 170 -18.79 18.05 5.10
C SER A 170 -19.33 18.25 3.67
N LEU A 171 -19.93 19.42 3.42
CA LEU A 171 -20.43 19.78 2.08
C LEU A 171 -19.31 19.92 1.04
N GLU A 172 -18.14 20.40 1.44
CA GLU A 172 -16.99 20.56 0.55
C GLU A 172 -16.52 19.21 0.00
N ARG A 173 -16.40 18.21 0.89
CA ARG A 173 -16.02 16.84 0.52
C ARG A 173 -17.09 16.18 -0.35
N ARG A 174 -18.37 16.41 -0.05
CA ARG A 174 -19.50 15.92 -0.86
C ARG A 174 -19.44 16.47 -2.29
N ARG A 175 -19.19 17.79 -2.45
CA ARG A 175 -19.00 18.43 -3.77
C ARG A 175 -17.78 17.86 -4.51
N ALA A 176 -16.73 17.53 -3.78
CA ALA A 176 -15.52 16.91 -4.31
C ALA A 176 -15.64 15.39 -4.55
N LYS A 177 -16.82 14.77 -4.34
CA LYS A 177 -17.04 13.31 -4.43
C LYS A 177 -16.08 12.48 -3.55
N LYS A 178 -15.68 13.01 -2.40
CA LYS A 178 -14.88 12.32 -1.39
C LYS A 178 -15.77 11.81 -0.25
N PRO A 179 -15.34 10.82 0.56
CA PRO A 179 -15.99 10.49 1.82
C PRO A 179 -16.20 11.76 2.65
N TRP A 180 -17.42 11.96 3.11
CA TRP A 180 -17.91 13.26 3.58
C TRP A 180 -18.74 13.19 4.86
N LEU A 181 -18.94 11.98 5.40
CA LEU A 181 -19.54 11.76 6.71
C LEU A 181 -18.45 11.36 7.70
N ARG A 182 -18.60 11.69 8.97
CA ARG A 182 -17.77 11.15 10.05
C ARG A 182 -18.57 11.10 11.35
N VAL A 183 -18.15 10.27 12.29
CA VAL A 183 -18.75 10.23 13.63
C VAL A 183 -18.40 11.52 14.38
N MET A 184 -19.39 12.14 15.01
CA MET A 184 -19.16 13.32 15.84
C MET A 184 -18.32 12.96 17.08
N ALA A 185 -17.59 13.93 17.60
CA ALA A 185 -17.01 13.80 18.92
C ALA A 185 -18.13 13.68 19.96
N GLU A 186 -18.20 12.57 20.70
CA GLU A 186 -18.83 12.60 22.01
C GLU A 186 -18.07 13.63 22.85
N ASN A 187 -18.80 14.66 23.30
CA ASN A 187 -18.35 15.65 24.28
C ASN A 187 -18.83 15.23 25.65
#